data_AF-A0A7S0AX20-F1
#
_entry.id   AF-A0A7S0AX20-F1
#
_cell.length_a   1.000
_cell.length_b   1.000
_cell.length_c   1.000
_cell.angle_alpha   90.00
_cell.angle_beta   90.00
_cell.angle_gamma   90.00
#
_symmetry.space_group_name_H-M   'P 1'
#
loop_
_entity.id
_entity.type
_entity.pdbx_description
1 polymer ?
#
loop_
_entity_poly.entity_id
_entity_poly.type
_entity_poly.pdbx_seq_one_letter_code
_entity_poly.pdbx_strand_id
1 'polypeptide(L)'
;AAAKRSNNNRRRNASGGGRKNRKNMANLQAENDLMIKRGYRYVIGSDEAGRGALAGPVVAASCCILTDDIQSFQPIAGVDDSKALTAEDRRRIYDQVLSQPEVYAVNVSEVTNEAVDETNILVATMDCFRQAIEGLVNEREF
;
A
#
# COMPACT_ATOMS: atom_id res chain seq x y z
N ALA A 1 -74.20 -12.84 -0.71
CA ALA A 1 -73.59 -12.90 0.64
C ALA A 1 -72.13 -13.34 0.46
N ALA A 2 -71.19 -12.41 0.52
CA ALA A 2 -70.38 -12.10 1.71
C ALA A 2 -69.17 -13.05 1.90
N ALA A 3 -68.03 -12.54 1.43
CA ALA A 3 -66.66 -12.62 1.96
C ALA A 3 -66.24 -13.73 2.95
N LYS A 4 -65.09 -14.36 2.65
CA LYS A 4 -63.98 -14.74 3.57
C LYS A 4 -62.78 -15.17 2.69
N ARG A 5 -61.79 -14.29 2.47
CA ARG A 5 -60.52 -14.13 3.22
C ARG A 5 -59.57 -15.35 3.18
N SER A 6 -58.39 -15.08 2.60
CA SER A 6 -57.04 -15.36 3.15
C SER A 6 -56.25 -16.58 2.64
N ASN A 7 -55.02 -16.24 2.22
CA ASN A 7 -53.77 -17.01 2.22
C ASN A 7 -53.69 -18.30 1.40
N ASN A 8 -52.78 -18.34 0.42
CA ASN A 8 -51.37 -18.53 0.74
C ASN A 8 -50.48 -18.24 -0.48
N ASN A 9 -49.71 -17.16 -0.36
CA ASN A 9 -48.74 -16.70 -1.34
C ASN A 9 -47.46 -17.55 -1.21
N ARG A 10 -47.25 -18.51 -2.11
CA ARG A 10 -46.00 -19.28 -2.20
C ARG A 10 -45.44 -19.21 -3.62
N ARG A 11 -44.52 -18.26 -3.82
CA ARG A 11 -43.26 -18.43 -4.56
C ARG A 11 -42.38 -17.21 -4.27
N ARG A 12 -41.68 -17.29 -3.13
CA ARG A 12 -40.52 -16.46 -2.84
C ARG A 12 -39.38 -17.00 -3.71
N ASN A 13 -39.06 -16.34 -4.81
CA ASN A 13 -37.72 -16.44 -5.38
C ASN A 13 -36.90 -15.29 -4.80
N ALA A 14 -35.89 -15.70 -4.04
CA ALA A 14 -35.02 -14.89 -3.24
C ALA A 14 -34.24 -13.90 -4.10
N SER A 15 -34.65 -12.64 -4.09
CA SER A 15 -33.77 -11.50 -4.27
C SER A 15 -32.91 -11.38 -3.01
N GLY A 16 -31.70 -11.91 -3.01
CA GLY A 16 -30.82 -11.77 -1.85
C GLY A 16 -29.46 -12.41 -2.06
N GLY A 17 -28.41 -11.60 -2.06
CA GLY A 17 -27.06 -12.08 -1.78
C GLY A 17 -26.00 -11.90 -2.87
N GLY A 18 -26.09 -10.85 -3.69
CA GLY A 18 -25.02 -10.45 -4.61
C GLY A 18 -24.31 -9.16 -4.20
N ARG A 19 -24.05 -8.94 -2.90
CA ARG A 19 -23.27 -7.80 -2.40
C ARG A 19 -22.25 -8.30 -1.39
N LYS A 20 -21.33 -9.14 -1.83
CA LYS A 20 -20.14 -9.50 -1.04
C LYS A 20 -18.95 -8.74 -1.60
N ASN A 21 -18.46 -7.81 -0.78
CA ASN A 21 -17.13 -7.20 -0.80
C ASN A 21 -16.70 -6.42 -2.06
N ARG A 22 -17.17 -5.16 -2.20
CA ARG A 22 -16.25 -4.07 -2.61
C ARG A 22 -15.40 -3.72 -1.39
N LYS A 23 -14.47 -4.59 -1.01
CA LYS A 23 -13.47 -4.23 0.02
C LYS A 23 -12.47 -3.31 -0.67
N ASN A 24 -12.29 -2.10 -0.11
CA ASN A 24 -11.27 -1.09 -0.42
C ASN A 24 -10.36 -1.44 -1.61
N MET A 25 -10.76 -1.02 -2.81
CA MET A 25 -9.80 -0.89 -3.91
C MET A 25 -8.84 0.24 -3.51
N ALA A 26 -7.53 -0.01 -3.61
CA ALA A 26 -6.54 1.04 -3.40
C ALA A 26 -6.85 2.22 -4.34
N ASN A 27 -6.96 3.42 -3.78
CA ASN A 27 -7.21 4.62 -4.57
C ASN A 27 -5.88 5.17 -5.08
N LEU A 28 -5.48 4.76 -6.29
CA LEU A 28 -4.22 5.18 -6.92
C LEU A 28 -4.30 6.60 -7.52
N GLN A 29 -5.03 7.52 -6.88
CA GLN A 29 -5.32 8.83 -7.46
C GLN A 29 -4.05 9.68 -7.60
N ALA A 30 -3.11 9.57 -6.65
CA ALA A 30 -1.87 10.32 -6.65
C ALA A 30 -0.91 9.79 -7.73
N GLU A 31 -0.76 8.48 -7.80
CA GLU A 31 0.07 7.77 -8.78
C GLU A 31 -0.45 8.04 -10.20
N ASN A 32 -1.77 7.99 -10.40
CA ASN A 32 -2.41 8.36 -11.66
C ASN A 32 -2.14 9.82 -12.05
N ASP A 33 -2.15 10.76 -11.10
CA ASP A 33 -1.82 12.17 -11.39
C ASP A 33 -0.37 12.31 -11.85
N LEU A 34 0.56 11.68 -11.14
CA LEU A 34 1.99 11.70 -11.46
C LEU A 34 2.28 11.05 -12.82
N MET A 35 1.75 9.85 -13.08
CA MET A 35 2.08 9.12 -14.29
C MET A 35 1.33 9.62 -15.52
N ILE A 36 0.00 9.80 -15.43
CA ILE A 36 -0.81 10.12 -16.62
C ILE A 36 -0.77 11.61 -16.93
N LYS A 37 -0.99 12.48 -15.93
CA LYS A 37 -1.10 13.92 -16.18
C LYS A 37 0.25 14.61 -16.25
N ARG A 38 1.22 14.17 -15.44
CA ARG A 38 2.57 14.77 -15.41
C ARG A 38 3.60 14.00 -16.24
N GLY A 39 3.27 12.78 -16.68
CA GLY A 39 4.12 11.99 -17.57
C GLY A 39 5.34 11.35 -16.89
N TYR A 40 5.33 11.20 -15.56
CA TYR A 40 6.42 10.50 -14.87
C TYR A 40 6.33 8.99 -15.14
N ARG A 41 7.44 8.39 -15.53
CA ARG A 41 7.52 6.94 -15.76
C ARG A 41 7.77 6.15 -14.48
N TYR A 42 8.49 6.77 -13.54
CA TYR A 42 8.84 6.19 -12.26
C TYR A 42 8.11 6.94 -11.15
N VAL A 43 7.47 6.20 -10.26
CA VAL A 43 6.91 6.74 -9.02
C VAL A 43 7.47 5.93 -7.86
N ILE A 44 8.03 6.63 -6.89
CA ILE A 44 8.60 6.04 -5.68
C ILE A 44 7.66 6.35 -4.52
N GLY A 45 7.16 5.30 -3.86
CA GLY A 45 6.49 5.41 -2.58
C GLY A 45 7.47 5.08 -1.46
N SER A 46 7.45 5.87 -0.39
CA SER A 46 8.33 5.69 0.77
C SER A 46 7.54 5.77 2.07
N ASP A 47 7.88 4.93 3.05
CA ASP A 47 7.30 4.93 4.39
C ASP A 47 8.34 4.54 5.45
N GLU A 48 8.12 4.97 6.69
CA GLU A 48 9.02 4.71 7.82
C GLU A 48 8.42 3.87 8.94
N ALA A 49 9.29 3.17 9.66
CA ALA A 49 9.00 2.49 10.91
C ALA A 49 10.03 2.87 11.99
N GLY A 50 9.62 2.78 13.26
CA GLY A 50 10.52 3.04 14.40
C GLY A 50 10.53 4.48 14.92
N ARG A 51 9.92 5.44 14.20
CA ARG A 51 9.94 6.87 14.57
C ARG A 51 9.42 7.19 15.99
N GLY A 52 8.46 6.40 16.48
CA GLY A 52 7.89 6.55 17.83
C GLY A 52 8.36 5.51 18.84
N ALA A 53 9.32 4.65 18.49
CA ALA A 53 9.84 3.63 19.39
C ALA A 53 10.81 4.24 20.41
N LEU A 54 10.85 3.68 21.62
CA LEU A 54 11.79 4.10 22.66
C LEU A 54 13.23 3.62 22.40
N ALA A 55 13.38 2.55 21.62
CA ALA A 55 14.67 1.95 21.32
C ALA A 55 14.65 1.38 19.89
N GLY A 56 15.85 1.26 19.31
CA GLY A 56 16.05 0.77 17.96
C GLY A 56 16.13 1.89 16.92
N PRO A 57 16.46 1.54 15.68
CA PRO A 57 16.65 2.50 14.60
C PRO A 57 15.32 3.02 14.05
N VAL A 58 15.41 4.11 13.28
CA VAL A 58 14.40 4.46 12.29
C VAL A 58 14.73 3.72 11.00
N VAL A 59 13.77 3.00 10.44
CA VAL A 59 13.91 2.27 9.17
C VAL A 59 12.98 2.90 8.15
N ALA A 60 13.48 3.17 6.95
CA ALA A 60 12.68 3.64 5.82
C ALA A 60 12.79 2.67 4.66
N ALA A 61 11.67 2.37 4.01
CA ALA A 61 11.64 1.61 2.78
C ALA A 61 11.16 2.50 1.64
N SER A 62 11.78 2.38 0.47
CA SER A 62 11.35 3.03 -0.76
C SER A 62 11.11 1.96 -1.83
N CYS A 63 9.93 2.00 -2.45
CA CYS A 63 9.52 1.09 -3.51
C CYS A 63 9.23 1.90 -4.77
N CYS A 64 9.94 1.59 -5.86
CA CYS A 64 9.70 2.19 -7.15
C CYS A 64 8.78 1.30 -7.99
N ILE A 65 7.71 1.90 -8.51
CA ILE A 65 6.91 1.32 -9.57
C ILE A 65 7.28 1.93 -10.92
N LEU A 66 7.33 1.08 -11.94
CA LEU A 66 7.49 1.45 -13.34
C LEU A 66 6.42 0.71 -14.14
N THR A 67 5.56 1.46 -14.81
CA THR A 67 4.58 0.89 -15.73
C THR A 67 4.28 1.88 -16.85
N ASP A 68 4.13 1.36 -18.06
CA ASP A 68 3.65 2.13 -19.22
C ASP A 68 2.12 2.31 -19.18
N ASP A 69 1.43 1.52 -18.35
CA ASP A 69 -0.02 1.60 -18.14
C ASP A 69 -0.36 1.43 -16.64
N ILE A 70 -0.48 2.55 -15.93
CA ILE A 70 -0.89 2.53 -14.52
C ILE A 70 -2.35 2.09 -14.35
N GLN A 71 -3.18 2.15 -15.40
CA GLN A 71 -4.56 1.71 -15.33
C GLN A 71 -4.67 0.18 -15.36
N SER A 72 -3.67 -0.52 -15.90
CA SER A 72 -3.59 -1.98 -15.83
C SER A 72 -3.03 -2.50 -14.51
N PHE A 73 -2.32 -1.66 -13.74
CA PHE A 73 -1.75 -2.03 -12.45
C PHE A 73 -2.84 -2.57 -11.52
N GLN A 74 -2.63 -3.79 -11.01
CA GLN A 74 -3.56 -4.44 -10.10
C GLN A 74 -3.08 -4.26 -8.65
N PRO A 75 -3.80 -3.46 -7.83
CA PRO A 75 -3.44 -3.33 -6.43
C PRO A 75 -3.48 -4.68 -5.71
N ILE A 76 -2.48 -4.92 -4.86
CA ILE A 76 -2.43 -6.13 -4.05
C ILE A 76 -3.57 -6.08 -3.03
N ALA A 77 -4.40 -7.12 -3.06
CA ALA A 77 -5.56 -7.20 -2.18
C ALA A 77 -5.13 -7.26 -0.70
N GLY A 78 -5.67 -6.35 0.11
CA GLY A 78 -5.42 -6.29 1.54
C GLY A 78 -4.16 -5.53 1.94
N VAL A 79 -3.50 -4.83 1.01
CA VAL A 79 -2.57 -3.75 1.39
C VAL A 79 -3.36 -2.69 2.15
N ASP A 80 -2.92 -2.39 3.37
CA ASP A 80 -3.49 -1.41 4.29
C ASP A 80 -2.37 -0.96 5.24
N ASP A 81 -2.66 -0.05 6.18
CA ASP A 81 -1.70 0.34 7.21
C ASP A 81 -1.15 -0.92 7.92
N SER A 82 0.18 -1.04 7.96
CA SER A 82 0.88 -2.23 8.44
C SER A 82 0.53 -2.60 9.89
N LYS A 83 0.03 -1.64 10.69
CA LYS A 83 -0.43 -1.83 12.06
C LYS A 83 -1.80 -2.50 12.14
N ALA A 84 -2.61 -2.41 11.08
CA ALA A 84 -3.89 -3.11 10.96
C ALA A 84 -3.73 -4.57 10.49
N LEU A 85 -2.55 -4.94 10.01
CA LEU A 85 -2.26 -6.26 9.45
C LEU A 85 -1.64 -7.20 10.50
N THR A 86 -1.95 -8.50 10.38
CA THR A 86 -1.25 -9.53 11.16
C THR A 86 0.19 -9.71 10.65
N ALA A 87 1.06 -10.31 11.47
CA ALA A 87 2.42 -10.60 11.03
C ALA A 87 2.47 -11.56 9.83
N GLU A 88 1.52 -12.49 9.75
CA GLU A 88 1.36 -13.42 8.62
C GLU A 88 0.91 -12.68 7.35
N ASP A 89 -0.10 -11.80 7.46
CA ASP A 89 -0.57 -11.00 6.35
C ASP A 89 0.52 -10.06 5.80
N ARG A 90 1.31 -9.43 6.68
CA ARG A 90 2.43 -8.59 6.24
C ARG A 90 3.45 -9.37 5.44
N ARG A 91 3.81 -10.59 5.86
CA ARG A 91 4.76 -11.44 5.11
C ARG A 91 4.20 -11.83 3.75
N ARG A 92 2.94 -12.28 3.71
CA ARG A 92 2.26 -12.63 2.47
C ARG A 92 2.18 -11.44 1.51
N ILE A 93 1.83 -10.26 2.01
CA ILE A 93 1.75 -9.03 1.21
C ILE A 93 3.13 -8.61 0.72
N TYR A 94 4.16 -8.69 1.56
CA TYR A 94 5.54 -8.41 1.17
C TYR A 94 6.00 -9.29 0.01
N ASP A 95 5.74 -10.60 0.07
CA ASP A 95 6.07 -11.53 -1.03
C ASP A 95 5.29 -11.18 -2.31
N GLN A 96 4.04 -10.71 -2.17
CA GLN A 96 3.23 -10.24 -3.29
C GLN A 96 3.79 -8.94 -3.89
N VAL A 97 4.25 -7.99 -3.07
CA VAL A 97 4.89 -6.73 -3.54
C VAL A 97 6.12 -7.06 -4.36
N LEU A 98 7.00 -7.92 -3.84
CA LEU A 98 8.24 -8.28 -4.54
C LEU A 98 8.04 -9.10 -5.83
N SER A 99 6.87 -9.71 -6.01
CA SER A 99 6.54 -10.48 -7.23
C SER A 99 5.71 -9.71 -8.26
N GLN A 100 5.31 -8.46 -7.96
CA GLN A 100 4.62 -7.62 -8.94
C GLN A 100 5.60 -7.21 -10.06
N PRO A 101 5.24 -7.40 -11.34
CA PRO A 101 6.13 -7.07 -12.46
C PRO A 101 6.39 -5.56 -12.59
N GLU A 102 5.46 -4.71 -12.13
CA GLU A 102 5.62 -3.25 -12.14
C GLU A 102 6.52 -2.74 -11.01
N VAL A 103 6.83 -3.56 -10.00
CA VAL A 103 7.80 -3.19 -8.96
C VAL A 103 9.20 -3.31 -9.53
N TYR A 104 9.77 -2.15 -9.86
CA TYR A 104 11.06 -2.05 -10.52
C TYR A 104 12.23 -2.25 -9.55
N ALA A 105 12.12 -1.67 -8.36
CA ALA A 105 13.16 -1.75 -7.34
C ALA A 105 12.61 -1.42 -5.95
N VAL A 106 13.22 -2.01 -4.93
CA VAL A 106 12.95 -1.71 -3.52
C VAL A 106 14.30 -1.52 -2.82
N ASN A 107 14.39 -0.52 -1.96
CA ASN A 107 15.54 -0.32 -1.09
C ASN A 107 15.06 -0.02 0.33
N VAL A 108 15.84 -0.46 1.30
CA VAL A 108 15.60 -0.24 2.72
C VAL A 108 16.85 0.37 3.34
N SER A 109 16.66 1.40 4.14
CA SER A 109 17.74 2.04 4.88
C SER A 109 17.36 2.19 6.34
N GLU A 110 18.37 2.31 7.18
CA GLU A 110 18.19 2.49 8.62
C GLU A 110 19.12 3.60 9.14
N VAL A 111 18.63 4.33 10.13
CA VAL A 111 19.39 5.33 10.88
C VAL A 111 19.30 4.94 12.35
N THR A 112 20.46 4.80 13.00
CA THR A 112 20.54 4.28 14.37
C THR A 112 19.98 5.27 15.39
N ASN A 113 19.64 4.78 16.58
CA ASN A 113 19.21 5.65 17.68
C ASN A 113 20.30 6.65 18.09
N GLU A 114 21.59 6.30 17.99
CA GLU A 114 22.68 7.24 18.26
C GLU A 114 22.64 8.43 17.31
N ALA A 115 22.41 8.18 16.01
CA ALA A 115 22.25 9.25 15.02
C ALA A 115 20.99 10.09 15.24
N VAL A 116 19.90 9.48 15.76
CA VAL A 116 18.70 10.21 16.20
C VAL A 116 19.02 11.13 17.36
N ASP A 117 19.76 10.65 18.35
CA ASP A 117 20.16 11.42 19.54
C ASP A 117 21.10 12.58 19.19
N GLU A 118 21.99 12.39 18.20
CA GLU A 118 22.90 13.43 17.71
C GLU A 118 22.21 14.55 16.92
N THR A 119 21.08 14.26 16.28
CA THR A 119 20.39 15.21 15.39
C THR A 119 19.02 15.61 15.94
N ASN A 120 18.01 14.83 15.62
CA ASN A 120 16.69 14.72 16.22
C ASN A 120 15.88 13.76 15.33
N ILE A 121 14.73 13.32 15.84
CA ILE A 121 13.90 12.35 15.14
C ILE A 121 13.44 12.81 13.74
N LEU A 122 13.15 14.09 13.54
CA LEU A 122 12.70 14.58 12.23
C LEU A 122 13.84 14.53 11.20
N VAL A 123 15.03 15.00 11.58
CA VAL A 123 16.21 15.02 10.71
C VAL A 123 16.68 13.60 10.39
N ALA A 124 16.75 12.73 11.39
CA ALA A 124 17.12 11.34 11.21
C ALA A 124 16.14 10.59 10.29
N THR A 125 14.83 10.80 10.42
CA THR A 125 13.84 10.21 9.50
C THR A 125 14.01 10.73 8.07
N MET A 126 14.25 12.04 7.89
CA MET A 126 14.47 12.62 6.57
C MET A 126 15.75 12.09 5.91
N ASP A 127 16.82 11.91 6.69
CA ASP A 127 18.05 11.29 6.20
C ASP A 127 17.84 9.81 5.85
N CYS A 128 17.07 9.07 6.65
CA CYS A 128 16.72 7.69 6.36
C CYS A 128 15.94 7.57 5.02
N PHE A 129 14.98 8.47 4.76
CA PHE A 129 14.29 8.55 3.47
C PHE A 129 15.26 8.87 2.32
N ARG A 130 16.15 9.84 2.52
CA ARG A 130 17.16 10.21 1.51
C ARG A 130 18.02 8.99 1.14
N GLN A 131 18.55 8.28 2.14
CA GLN A 131 19.34 7.07 1.93
C GLN A 131 18.54 5.97 1.20
N ALA A 132 17.27 5.78 1.59
CA ALA A 132 16.40 4.79 0.97
C ALA A 132 16.17 5.09 -0.53
N ILE A 133 15.94 6.35 -0.88
CA ILE A 133 15.73 6.78 -2.27
C ILE A 133 17.04 6.75 -3.06
N GLU A 134 18.15 7.24 -2.48
CA GLU A 134 19.47 7.22 -3.13
C GLU A 134 19.94 5.79 -3.43
N GLY A 135 19.68 4.83 -2.54
CA GLY A 135 20.01 3.43 -2.78
C GLY A 135 19.23 2.81 -3.93
N LEU A 136 18.02 3.31 -4.25
CA LEU A 136 17.37 2.95 -5.51
C LEU A 136 18.17 3.55 -6.67
N VAL A 137 18.34 4.87 -6.66
CA VAL A 137 18.85 5.65 -7.81
C VAL A 137 20.29 5.30 -8.19
N ASN A 138 21.15 5.00 -7.21
CA ASN A 138 22.56 4.70 -7.47
C ASN A 138 22.76 3.31 -8.09
N GLU A 139 21.80 2.39 -7.92
CA GLU A 139 21.90 1.01 -8.40
C GLU A 139 21.18 0.75 -9.72
N ARG A 140 20.52 1.77 -10.29
CA ARG A 140 19.65 1.63 -11.46
C ARG A 140 19.70 2.88 -12.34
N GLU A 141 19.49 2.69 -13.65
CA GLU A 141 19.25 3.79 -14.57
C GLU A 141 17.76 4.18 -14.52
N PHE A 142 17.45 5.27 -13.80
CA PHE A 142 16.14 5.92 -13.77
C PHE A 142 16.02 7.03 -14.80
#